data_AF-A0A060Z1N9-F1
#
_entry.id   AF-A0A060Z1N9-F1
#
_cell.length_a   1.000
_cell.length_b   1.000
_cell.length_c   1.000
_cell.angle_alpha   90.00
_cell.angle_beta   90.00
_cell.angle_gamma   90.00
#
_symmetry.space_group_name_H-M   'P 1'
#
loop_
_entity.id
_entity.type
_entity.pdbx_description
1 polymer ?
#
loop_
_entity_poly.entity_id
_entity_poly.type
_entity_poly.pdbx_seq_one_letter_code
_entity_poly.pdbx_strand_id
1 'polypeptide(L)'
;MCVCFSCEPKETEGPRCQCVAGFTGNGTVCTEVNLCATGNGGCAQIANCTKTLPGERTCTCPEGYTGDGVWCLEIDGCLVNNGGCSSIAECIKTGPNLVRLHLFECQMVPYSLFNALLLTSSGLCMEYGAIGVTITLILQ
;
A
#
# COMPACT_ATOMS: atom_id res chain seq x y z
N MET A 1 -22.50 8.62 42.69
CA MET A 1 -22.64 9.54 41.54
C MET A 1 -22.96 8.68 40.31
N CYS A 2 -24.21 8.35 40.06
CA CYS A 2 -24.63 7.70 38.82
C CYS A 2 -25.12 8.80 37.88
N VAL A 3 -24.37 9.06 36.82
CA VAL A 3 -24.75 10.02 35.79
C VAL A 3 -25.52 9.26 34.71
N CYS A 4 -26.79 8.96 34.97
CA CYS A 4 -27.71 8.47 33.94
C CYS A 4 -28.23 9.69 33.18
N PHE A 5 -27.71 9.93 31.97
CA PHE A 5 -28.07 11.09 31.14
C PHE A 5 -29.32 10.89 30.27
N SER A 6 -29.88 9.67 30.24
CA SER A 6 -31.20 9.40 29.65
C SER A 6 -31.91 8.31 30.47
N CYS A 7 -33.02 8.69 31.11
CA CYS A 7 -33.92 7.78 31.83
C CYS A 7 -35.19 7.64 30.99
N GLU A 8 -35.43 6.47 30.42
CA GLU A 8 -36.70 6.19 29.75
C GLU A 8 -37.70 5.60 30.74
N PRO A 9 -38.88 6.20 30.93
CA PRO A 9 -39.93 5.62 31.76
C PRO A 9 -40.53 4.41 31.03
N LYS A 10 -40.36 3.20 31.58
CA LYS A 10 -41.19 2.05 31.20
C LYS A 10 -42.34 1.95 32.20
N GLU A 11 -43.57 1.90 31.72
CA GLU A 11 -44.78 1.93 32.58
C GLU A 11 -44.97 0.69 33.48
N THR A 12 -44.09 -0.31 33.42
CA THR A 12 -44.18 -1.53 34.26
C THR A 12 -42.85 -2.01 34.85
N GLU A 13 -41.74 -1.30 34.64
CA GLU A 13 -40.42 -1.60 35.22
C GLU A 13 -39.74 -0.28 35.62
N GLY A 14 -39.02 -0.26 36.75
CA GLY A 14 -38.33 0.94 37.25
C GLY A 14 -37.39 1.59 36.22
N PRO A 15 -36.90 2.81 36.48
CA PRO A 15 -36.07 3.55 35.53
C PRO A 15 -34.83 2.75 35.13
N ARG A 16 -34.68 2.47 33.83
CA ARG A 16 -33.50 1.82 33.26
C ARG A 16 -32.50 2.86 32.79
N CYS A 17 -31.23 2.71 33.18
CA CYS A 17 -30.15 3.53 32.64
C CYS A 17 -29.59 2.88 31.37
N GLN A 18 -29.28 3.68 30.37
CA GLN A 18 -28.62 3.24 29.16
C GLN A 18 -27.34 4.05 28.94
N CYS A 19 -26.31 3.39 28.39
CA CYS A 19 -25.09 4.08 28.01
C CYS A 19 -25.36 5.02 26.82
N VAL A 20 -24.67 6.16 26.80
CA VAL A 20 -24.73 7.10 25.68
C VAL A 20 -24.13 6.50 24.41
N ALA A 21 -24.41 7.11 23.26
CA ALA A 21 -23.84 6.71 21.97
C ALA A 21 -22.31 6.61 22.06
N GLY A 22 -21.76 5.53 21.50
CA GLY A 22 -20.31 5.26 21.53
C GLY A 22 -19.80 4.51 22.76
N PHE A 23 -20.68 4.20 23.73
CA PHE A 23 -20.34 3.43 24.93
C PHE A 23 -21.24 2.18 25.06
N THR A 24 -20.72 1.14 25.69
CA THR A 24 -21.42 -0.13 25.95
C THR A 24 -21.28 -0.56 27.41
N GLY A 25 -22.29 -1.26 27.94
CA GLY A 25 -22.32 -1.71 29.33
C GLY A 25 -23.73 -1.90 29.87
N ASN A 26 -23.86 -1.96 31.20
CA ASN A 26 -25.13 -2.23 31.89
C ASN A 26 -25.89 -0.95 32.32
N GLY A 27 -25.49 0.22 31.80
CA GLY A 27 -26.08 1.52 32.14
C GLY A 27 -25.60 2.14 33.46
N THR A 28 -24.96 1.37 34.34
CA THR A 28 -24.29 1.89 35.56
C THR A 28 -22.78 1.96 35.40
N VAL A 29 -22.22 1.01 34.66
CA VAL A 29 -20.82 0.99 34.22
C VAL A 29 -20.84 0.97 32.70
N CYS A 30 -20.32 2.02 32.10
CA CYS A 30 -20.24 2.19 30.65
C CYS A 30 -18.77 2.28 30.24
N THR A 31 -18.41 1.53 29.21
CA THR A 31 -17.06 1.47 28.63
C THR A 31 -17.10 1.92 27.18
N GLU A 32 -16.05 2.59 26.73
CA GLU A 32 -15.99 3.06 25.35
C GLU A 32 -15.98 1.91 24.36
N VAL A 33 -16.80 2.00 23.33
CA VAL A 33 -16.78 1.03 22.23
C VAL A 33 -15.52 1.27 21.41
N ASN A 34 -14.71 0.21 21.26
CA ASN A 34 -13.58 0.19 20.33
C ASN A 34 -13.97 -0.62 19.10
N LEU A 35 -14.35 0.08 18.02
CA LEU A 35 -14.71 -0.57 16.76
C LEU A 35 -13.53 -1.30 16.11
N CYS A 36 -12.29 -0.84 16.31
CA CYS A 36 -11.11 -1.50 15.73
C CYS A 36 -10.82 -2.87 16.35
N ALA A 37 -11.32 -3.15 17.56
CA ALA A 37 -11.05 -4.41 18.27
C ALA A 37 -11.68 -5.64 17.59
N THR A 38 -12.72 -5.43 16.79
CA THR A 38 -13.45 -6.52 16.11
C THR A 38 -13.37 -6.31 14.60
N GLY A 39 -12.83 -7.29 13.88
CA GLY A 39 -12.79 -7.27 12.41
C GLY A 39 -12.11 -6.03 11.81
N ASN A 40 -11.08 -5.49 12.48
CA ASN A 40 -10.39 -4.24 12.09
C ASN A 40 -11.35 -3.06 11.88
N GLY A 41 -12.48 -3.02 12.60
CA GLY A 41 -13.52 -2.01 12.40
C GLY A 41 -14.21 -2.03 11.04
N GLY A 42 -14.00 -3.07 10.22
CA GLY A 42 -14.44 -3.11 8.83
C GLY A 42 -13.54 -2.30 7.88
N CYS A 43 -12.33 -1.93 8.30
CA CYS A 43 -11.30 -1.43 7.39
C CYS A 43 -10.76 -2.57 6.51
N ALA A 44 -10.08 -2.22 5.40
CA ALA A 44 -9.35 -3.21 4.60
C ALA A 44 -8.35 -3.98 5.48
N GLN A 45 -8.02 -5.22 5.12
CA GLN A 45 -7.06 -6.01 5.91
C GLN A 45 -5.68 -5.35 6.01
N ILE A 46 -5.25 -4.64 4.96
CA ILE A 46 -3.97 -3.92 4.95
C ILE A 46 -4.05 -2.52 5.54
N ALA A 47 -5.26 -2.00 5.78
CA ALA A 47 -5.47 -0.67 6.31
C ALA A 47 -5.29 -0.63 7.82
N ASN A 48 -4.79 0.51 8.30
CA ASN A 48 -4.68 0.78 9.72
C ASN A 48 -6.01 1.33 10.25
N CYS A 49 -6.57 0.69 11.28
CA CYS A 49 -7.75 1.19 11.98
C CYS A 49 -7.32 1.99 13.21
N THR A 50 -7.72 3.25 13.27
CA THR A 50 -7.47 4.12 14.42
C THR A 50 -8.78 4.55 15.05
N LYS A 51 -8.94 4.27 16.34
CA LYS A 51 -10.06 4.79 17.13
C LYS A 51 -9.89 6.30 17.30
N THR A 52 -10.91 7.07 16.93
CA THR A 52 -10.90 8.54 17.03
C THR A 52 -11.71 9.03 18.22
N LEU A 53 -12.94 8.54 18.34
CA LEU A 53 -13.88 8.87 19.42
C LEU A 53 -14.55 7.57 19.93
N PRO A 54 -15.25 7.60 21.08
CA PRO A 54 -16.02 6.45 21.55
C PRO A 54 -17.02 5.98 20.49
N GLY A 55 -16.91 4.73 20.05
CA GLY A 55 -17.73 4.18 18.97
C GLY A 55 -17.48 4.76 17.58
N GLU A 56 -16.40 5.52 17.37
CA GLU A 56 -15.96 5.97 16.06
C GLU A 56 -14.55 5.48 15.74
N ARG A 57 -14.28 5.36 14.44
CA ARG A 57 -12.99 4.91 13.93
C ARG A 57 -12.74 5.47 12.54
N THR A 58 -11.47 5.67 12.23
CA THR A 58 -10.98 6.00 10.90
C THR A 58 -10.12 4.86 10.36
N CYS A 59 -10.21 4.64 9.05
CA CYS A 59 -9.39 3.67 8.33
C CYS A 59 -8.42 4.43 7.44
N THR A 60 -7.14 4.04 7.44
CA THR A 60 -6.12 4.69 6.62
C THR A 60 -5.35 3.63 5.84
N CYS A 61 -5.23 3.81 4.53
CA CYS A 61 -4.38 2.93 3.72
C CYS A 61 -2.90 3.11 4.08
N PRO A 62 -2.11 2.02 4.04
CA PRO A 62 -0.67 2.10 4.26
C PRO A 62 0.01 2.85 3.11
N GLU A 63 1.26 3.23 3.33
CA GLU A 63 2.06 3.90 2.31
C GLU A 63 2.15 3.06 1.02
N GLY A 64 2.05 3.73 -0.11
CA GLY A 64 2.04 3.08 -1.43
C GLY A 64 0.68 2.54 -1.87
N TYR A 65 -0.37 2.72 -1.06
CA TYR A 65 -1.76 2.39 -1.40
C TYR A 65 -2.65 3.63 -1.36
N THR A 66 -3.75 3.60 -2.11
CA THR A 66 -4.75 4.65 -2.20
C THR A 66 -6.16 4.09 -2.01
N GLY A 67 -7.08 4.92 -1.51
CA GLY A 67 -8.46 4.55 -1.25
C GLY A 67 -9.01 5.23 0.00
N ASP A 68 -10.16 4.74 0.48
CA ASP A 68 -10.89 5.28 1.64
C ASP A 68 -10.54 4.54 2.96
N GLY A 69 -9.60 3.60 2.92
CA GLY A 69 -9.19 2.77 4.05
C GLY A 69 -10.11 1.57 4.33
N VAL A 70 -11.34 1.57 3.82
CA VAL A 70 -12.19 0.37 3.74
C VAL A 70 -11.77 -0.46 2.53
N TRP A 71 -11.36 0.23 1.46
CA TRP A 71 -10.73 -0.32 0.28
C TRP A 71 -9.38 0.36 0.08
N CYS A 72 -8.34 -0.43 -0.14
CA CYS A 72 -7.00 0.05 -0.44
C CYS A 72 -6.48 -0.65 -1.70
N LEU A 73 -6.15 0.15 -2.70
CA LEU A 73 -5.59 -0.28 -3.97
C LEU A 73 -4.13 0.14 -4.05
N GLU A 74 -3.31 -0.73 -4.60
CA GLU A 74 -1.90 -0.45 -4.78
C GLU A 74 -1.71 0.68 -5.79
N ILE A 75 -0.90 1.68 -5.44
CA ILE A 75 -0.52 2.74 -6.37
C ILE A 75 0.52 2.19 -7.33
N ASP A 76 0.28 2.37 -8.63
CA ASP A 76 1.29 2.09 -9.65
C ASP A 76 2.17 3.31 -9.86
N GLY A 77 3.38 3.25 -9.30
CA GLY A 77 4.38 4.33 -9.42
C GLY A 77 4.82 4.58 -10.86
N CYS A 78 4.70 3.61 -11.78
CA CYS A 78 5.04 3.80 -13.18
C CYS A 78 4.03 4.70 -13.92
N LEU A 79 2.79 4.79 -13.44
CA LEU A 79 1.77 5.69 -14.02
C LEU A 79 2.03 7.16 -13.68
N VAL A 80 2.86 7.43 -12.67
CA VAL A 80 3.20 8.79 -12.24
C VAL A 80 4.59 9.14 -12.75
N ASN A 81 4.67 10.02 -13.76
CA ASN A 81 5.92 10.50 -14.34
C ASN A 81 6.90 9.37 -14.73
N ASN A 82 6.39 8.25 -15.27
CA ASN A 82 7.18 7.05 -15.58
C ASN A 82 8.03 6.53 -14.40
N GLY A 83 7.56 6.72 -13.15
CA GLY A 83 8.34 6.39 -11.96
C GLY A 83 9.61 7.23 -11.78
N GLY A 84 9.74 8.35 -12.48
CA GLY A 84 10.99 9.13 -12.57
C GLY A 84 12.02 8.54 -13.54
N CYS A 85 11.66 7.50 -14.30
CA CYS A 85 12.52 6.94 -15.34
C CYS A 85 12.58 7.87 -16.57
N SER A 86 13.67 7.77 -17.34
CA SER A 86 13.80 8.42 -18.64
C SER A 86 12.64 8.04 -19.57
N SER A 87 12.27 8.91 -20.50
CA SER A 87 11.21 8.64 -21.49
C SER A 87 11.53 7.47 -22.44
N ILE A 88 12.81 7.09 -22.53
CA ILE A 88 13.28 5.93 -23.30
C ILE A 88 13.58 4.70 -22.43
N ALA A 89 13.30 4.76 -21.13
CA ALA A 89 13.51 3.66 -20.20
C ALA A 89 12.17 3.00 -19.83
N GLU A 90 12.17 1.68 -19.75
CA GLU A 90 11.03 0.91 -19.27
C GLU A 90 10.93 1.01 -17.73
N CYS A 91 9.77 1.41 -17.23
CA CYS A 91 9.49 1.42 -15.80
C CYS A 91 8.99 0.03 -15.36
N ILE A 92 9.66 -0.55 -14.36
CA ILE A 92 9.27 -1.83 -13.78
C ILE A 92 8.72 -1.59 -12.37
N LYS A 93 7.44 -1.89 -12.18
CA LYS A 93 6.80 -1.90 -10.87
C LYS A 93 7.38 -3.04 -10.02
N THR A 94 7.84 -2.71 -8.82
CA THR A 94 8.42 -3.67 -7.85
C THR A 94 7.61 -3.81 -6.57
N GLY A 95 6.61 -2.95 -6.37
CA GLY A 95 5.70 -3.00 -5.25
C GLY A 95 4.83 -1.74 -5.15
N PRO A 96 4.18 -1.53 -3.99
CA PRO A 96 3.23 -0.45 -3.79
C PRO A 96 3.89 0.92 -3.88
N ASN A 97 3.59 1.66 -4.95
CA ASN A 97 4.27 2.91 -5.30
C ASN A 97 5.81 2.77 -5.39
N LEU A 98 6.31 1.56 -5.64
CA LEU A 98 7.75 1.28 -5.75
C LEU A 98 8.11 0.90 -7.19
N VAL A 99 9.13 1.55 -7.71
CA VAL A 99 9.64 1.36 -9.07
C VAL A 99 11.12 1.00 -9.02
N ARG A 100 11.55 0.15 -9.96
CA ARG A 100 12.97 -0.09 -10.18
C ARG A 100 13.50 0.98 -11.11
N LEU A 101 14.24 1.93 -10.56
CA LEU A 101 15.08 2.83 -11.35
C LEU A 101 16.27 1.99 -11.84
N HIS A 102 16.12 1.36 -13.01
CA HIS A 102 17.29 0.84 -13.71
C HIS A 102 18.14 2.04 -14.17
N LEU A 103 19.00 2.52 -13.27
CA LEU A 103 20.26 3.09 -13.71
C LEU A 103 21.02 1.92 -14.32
N PHE A 104 21.27 1.98 -15.62
CA PHE A 104 22.27 1.15 -16.28
C PHE A 104 23.57 1.22 -15.46
N GLU A 105 23.81 0.25 -14.60
CA GLU A 105 25.13 -0.32 -14.48
C GLU A 105 25.16 -1.56 -15.38
N CYS A 106 25.06 -1.33 -16.69
CA CYS A 106 25.85 -2.17 -17.60
C CYS A 106 27.29 -1.91 -17.19
N GLN A 107 27.81 -2.68 -16.22
CA GLN A 107 29.25 -2.79 -16.10
C GLN A 107 29.71 -3.30 -17.47
N MET A 108 30.35 -2.41 -18.22
CA MET A 108 31.05 -2.75 -19.45
C MET A 108 32.04 -3.85 -19.07
N VAL A 109 31.69 -5.11 -19.28
CA VAL A 109 32.68 -6.18 -19.26
C VAL A 109 33.49 -5.97 -20.55
N PRO A 110 34.79 -5.64 -20.48
CA PRO A 110 35.60 -5.53 -21.68
C PRO A 110 35.53 -6.85 -22.45
N TYR A 111 35.52 -6.78 -23.78
CA TYR A 111 35.49 -7.91 -24.72
C TYR A 111 36.59 -8.98 -24.45
N SER A 112 37.54 -8.72 -23.55
CA SER A 112 38.60 -9.63 -23.14
C SER A 112 38.21 -10.68 -22.09
N LEU A 113 37.02 -10.63 -21.48
CA LEU A 113 36.60 -11.57 -20.43
C LEU A 113 35.54 -12.60 -20.86
N PHE A 114 35.37 -12.82 -22.17
CA PHE A 114 34.40 -13.79 -22.72
C PHE A 114 34.83 -15.26 -22.58
N ASN A 115 35.32 -15.66 -21.41
CA ASN A 115 35.57 -17.05 -21.02
C ASN A 115 35.34 -17.23 -19.51
N ALA A 116 34.09 -17.12 -19.07
CA ALA A 116 33.66 -17.74 -17.83
C ALA A 116 32.15 -18.03 -17.88
N LEU A 117 31.83 -19.31 -17.85
CA LEU A 117 30.52 -19.88 -17.61
C LEU A 117 29.93 -19.30 -16.30
N LEU A 118 28.95 -18.39 -16.37
CA LEU A 118 28.03 -18.13 -15.27
C LEU A 118 26.59 -18.09 -15.78
N LEU A 119 25.91 -19.20 -15.55
CA LEU A 119 24.46 -19.33 -15.56
C LEU A 119 23.88 -18.44 -14.45
N THR A 120 23.05 -17.46 -14.77
CA THR A 120 21.81 -17.23 -13.99
C THR A 120 20.69 -16.84 -14.95
N SER A 121 19.59 -17.55 -14.80
CA SER A 121 18.33 -17.47 -15.52
C SER A 121 17.81 -16.05 -15.73
N SER A 122 17.19 -15.86 -16.90
CA SER A 122 16.34 -14.75 -17.37
C SER A 122 17.01 -13.47 -17.91
N GLY A 123 16.95 -13.33 -19.24
CA GLY A 123 16.89 -12.03 -19.93
C GLY A 123 18.07 -11.68 -20.84
N LEU A 124 18.16 -12.33 -22.01
CA LEU A 124 18.98 -11.81 -23.12
C LEU A 124 18.26 -10.58 -23.72
N CYS A 125 18.81 -9.38 -23.54
CA CYS A 125 18.43 -8.24 -24.37
C CYS A 125 19.16 -8.33 -25.71
N MET A 126 18.43 -8.65 -26.78
CA MET A 126 18.90 -8.42 -28.14
C MET A 126 18.75 -6.93 -28.47
N GLU A 127 19.83 -6.23 -28.76
CA GLU A 127 19.75 -4.94 -29.46
C GLU A 127 20.03 -5.15 -30.95
N TYR A 128 18.98 -4.93 -31.77
CA TYR A 128 19.18 -4.47 -33.13
C TYR A 128 19.25 -2.93 -33.11
N GLY A 129 20.44 -2.40 -33.35
CA GLY A 129 20.63 -1.09 -33.97
C GLY A 129 21.07 0.04 -33.04
N ALA A 130 22.32 0.47 -33.19
CA ALA A 130 22.65 1.79 -33.73
C ALA A 130 24.15 2.09 -33.59
N ILE A 131 24.98 1.59 -34.51
CA ILE A 131 26.17 2.34 -34.91
C ILE A 131 26.42 2.14 -36.40
N GLY A 132 26.10 3.18 -37.16
CA GLY A 132 26.66 3.36 -38.49
C GLY A 132 28.17 3.51 -38.34
N VAL A 133 28.90 2.42 -38.54
CA VAL A 133 30.31 2.44 -38.87
C VAL A 133 30.42 1.67 -40.18
N THR A 134 30.73 2.42 -41.24
CA THR A 134 31.08 1.90 -42.55
C THR A 134 32.03 0.71 -42.39
N ILE A 135 31.54 -0.49 -42.71
CA ILE A 135 32.39 -1.66 -42.94
C ILE A 135 33.18 -1.34 -44.20
N THR A 136 34.43 -0.89 -44.03
CA THR A 136 35.41 -1.01 -45.10
C THR A 136 35.64 -2.51 -45.28
N LEU A 137 35.07 -3.07 -46.35
CA LEU A 137 35.51 -4.35 -46.88
C LEU A 137 37.03 -4.26 -47.11
N ILE A 138 37.80 -4.99 -46.33
CA ILE A 138 39.08 -5.50 -46.78
C ILE A 138 38.97 -7.02 -46.77
N LEU A 139 38.48 -7.54 -47.88
CA LEU A 139 38.78 -8.89 -48.35
C LEU A 139 39.16 -8.75 -49.83
N GLN A 140 40.44 -9.07 -50.10
CA GLN A 140 41.22 -9.07 -51.35
C GLN A 140 41.65 -7.72 -51.94
#